data_AF-A0A6J2RBW3-F1
#
_entry.id   AF-A0A6J2RBW3-F1
#
_cell.length_a   1.000
_cell.length_b   1.000
_cell.length_c   1.000
_cell.angle_alpha   90.00
_cell.angle_beta   90.00
_cell.angle_gamma   90.00
#
_symmetry.space_group_name_H-M   'P 1'
#
loop_
_entity.id
_entity.type
_entity.pdbx_description
1 polymer ?
#
loop_
_entity_poly.entity_id
_entity_poly.type
_entity_poly.pdbx_seq_one_letter_code
_entity_poly.pdbx_strand_id
1 'polypeptide(L)'
;MATSLATREGLRLVLMMLVGLHVRQLGIRGARGSTDVDVLLPYAEGHDPSHCLRYTRDYQSVTHGEATYQTWPSSRHDRLPVAQSTVFISDMSGGADSSRWVHGHMTVVQDPLRTLSVLEPGGPGGCEKNPRVTVEETAAPAGCLYAQNAGFFNITTDRCVGNVVSDGRMVRDSKGVQNAQFGIRKDSSLVFGYLSQEDVLDQSNPFVQLVSGVVWLLRNGEVYINQSLKAECDKIVDMEVFRDFVDVRSARTAVGHDANGNVVLFHVDGETLKRGMNLWEVAEFLKNNGVINAINLDGGGSSSFVINGTLVSYPPDICESDSRWRCARPVSTVLCVHQRRCRPADCSGHGDCVAGRCQCQEGWQGAACDSLVCSPAASGPHGVCTTNGCLCAAGWRGENCSEKCLTGYYGDGCRHTCFNGAVCNHDNGHCTCPSGFHGNFCEQVCPAGLYGLSCAEECQCDDQCPCDPLTGSCASLSGGRCSAWRRQAYRDEPYLTEQTWLIITVTLASLLLIRLVVHFLRASWRWLLFGYSYTQVALSDLKGEALTARLLQLH
;
A
#
# COMPACT_ATOMS: atom_id res chain seq x y z
N MET A 1 -42.00 14.88 32.60
CA MET A 1 -41.67 13.42 32.57
C MET A 1 -41.27 12.98 31.16
N ALA A 2 -40.27 13.64 30.54
CA ALA A 2 -39.78 13.28 29.19
C ALA A 2 -38.24 13.17 29.12
N THR A 3 -37.53 13.59 30.17
CA THR A 3 -36.06 13.58 30.25
C THR A 3 -35.48 12.32 30.91
N SER A 4 -36.33 11.37 31.33
CA SER A 4 -35.90 10.15 32.05
C SER A 4 -35.91 8.88 31.17
N LEU A 5 -36.60 8.88 30.02
CA LEU A 5 -36.61 7.72 29.11
C LEU A 5 -35.42 7.70 28.14
N ALA A 6 -34.92 8.85 27.68
CA ALA A 6 -33.85 8.93 26.69
C ALA A 6 -32.48 8.44 27.22
N THR A 7 -32.23 8.61 28.52
CA THR A 7 -30.98 8.15 29.16
C THR A 7 -30.97 6.63 29.38
N ARG A 8 -32.14 6.01 29.54
CA ARG A 8 -32.27 4.57 29.81
C ARG A 8 -32.13 3.71 28.55
N GLU A 9 -32.54 4.22 27.39
CA GLU A 9 -32.34 3.56 26.10
C GLU A 9 -30.93 3.76 25.55
N GLY A 10 -30.33 4.95 25.71
CA GLY A 10 -28.95 5.20 25.33
C GLY A 10 -27.95 4.32 26.08
N LEU A 11 -28.17 4.09 27.38
CA LEU A 11 -27.32 3.21 28.19
C LEU A 11 -27.45 1.73 27.80
N ARG A 12 -28.65 1.28 27.36
CA ARG A 12 -28.88 -0.08 26.85
C ARG A 12 -28.21 -0.32 25.50
N LEU A 13 -28.22 0.66 24.59
CA LEU A 13 -27.51 0.56 23.31
C LEU A 13 -25.99 0.50 23.49
N VAL A 14 -25.45 1.33 24.39
CA VAL A 14 -24.01 1.31 24.71
C VAL A 14 -23.61 -0.01 25.38
N LEU A 15 -24.44 -0.53 26.29
CA LEU A 15 -24.19 -1.83 26.92
C LEU A 15 -24.29 -2.99 25.91
N MET A 16 -25.24 -2.96 24.96
CA MET A 16 -25.32 -3.96 23.89
C MET A 16 -24.18 -3.84 22.87
N MET A 17 -23.69 -2.64 22.58
CA MET A 17 -22.47 -2.47 21.77
C MET A 17 -21.23 -2.95 22.51
N LEU A 18 -21.09 -2.67 23.80
CA LEU A 18 -19.95 -3.13 24.61
C LEU A 18 -19.99 -4.64 24.84
N VAL A 19 -21.17 -5.23 25.07
CA VAL A 19 -21.34 -6.70 25.14
C VAL A 19 -21.17 -7.32 23.75
N GLY A 20 -21.60 -6.67 22.67
CA GLY A 20 -21.35 -7.11 21.29
C GLY A 20 -19.88 -7.02 20.87
N LEU A 21 -19.15 -6.00 21.34
CA LEU A 21 -17.71 -5.85 21.15
C LEU A 21 -16.93 -6.82 22.05
N HIS A 22 -17.37 -7.08 23.29
CA HIS A 22 -16.78 -8.12 24.13
C HIS A 22 -17.09 -9.52 23.63
N VAL A 23 -18.28 -9.81 23.11
CA VAL A 23 -18.60 -11.12 22.49
C VAL A 23 -17.85 -11.28 21.16
N ARG A 24 -17.61 -10.21 20.38
CA ARG A 24 -16.71 -10.25 19.21
C ARG A 24 -15.23 -10.39 19.60
N GLN A 25 -14.78 -9.78 20.70
CA GLN A 25 -13.39 -9.89 21.17
C GLN A 25 -13.11 -11.24 21.86
N LEU A 26 -14.09 -11.82 22.57
CA LEU A 26 -14.02 -13.16 23.15
C LEU A 26 -14.30 -14.26 22.11
N GLY A 27 -15.03 -13.97 21.03
CA GLY A 27 -15.38 -14.94 19.99
C GLY A 27 -14.38 -15.09 18.84
N ILE A 28 -13.35 -14.25 18.73
CA ILE A 28 -12.39 -14.30 17.60
C ILE A 28 -10.97 -14.70 18.03
N ARG A 29 -10.61 -14.61 19.32
CA ARG A 29 -9.24 -14.88 19.79
C ARG A 29 -8.98 -16.28 20.36
N GLY A 30 -9.99 -17.16 20.42
CA GLY A 30 -9.87 -18.42 21.19
C GLY A 30 -10.30 -19.71 20.48
N ALA A 31 -10.49 -19.74 19.16
CA ALA A 31 -11.14 -20.90 18.51
C ALA A 31 -10.46 -21.51 17.28
N ARG A 32 -9.34 -20.97 16.78
CA ARG A 32 -8.74 -21.39 15.48
C ARG A 32 -7.23 -21.63 15.51
N GLY A 33 -6.63 -21.87 16.68
CA GLY A 33 -5.24 -22.31 16.74
C GLY A 33 -5.10 -23.76 16.26
N SER A 34 -4.04 -24.03 15.50
CA SER A 34 -3.59 -25.38 15.16
C SER A 34 -2.69 -25.91 16.27
N THR A 35 -2.76 -27.21 16.58
CA THR A 35 -1.86 -27.84 17.55
C THR A 35 -0.48 -28.16 16.99
N ASP A 36 -0.24 -27.95 15.69
CA ASP A 36 1.02 -28.21 15.00
C ASP A 36 1.56 -29.64 15.21
N VAL A 37 0.70 -30.65 15.09
CA VAL A 37 1.05 -32.05 15.41
C VAL A 37 1.55 -32.83 14.20
N ASP A 38 1.13 -32.49 12.98
CA ASP A 38 1.59 -33.14 11.76
C ASP A 38 2.84 -32.42 11.23
N VAL A 39 3.99 -32.69 11.86
CA VAL A 39 5.26 -32.03 11.55
C VAL A 39 6.08 -32.90 10.59
N LEU A 40 6.45 -32.33 9.45
CA LEU A 40 7.22 -32.99 8.42
C LEU A 40 8.51 -32.20 8.15
N LEU A 41 9.59 -32.59 8.83
CA LEU A 41 10.86 -31.88 8.78
C LEU A 41 11.88 -32.61 7.89
N PRO A 42 12.57 -31.89 6.99
CA PRO A 42 13.68 -32.45 6.24
C PRO A 42 14.98 -32.59 7.07
N TYR A 43 15.13 -31.84 8.16
CA TYR A 43 16.37 -31.78 8.94
C TYR A 43 16.10 -31.97 10.44
N ALA A 44 17.01 -32.67 11.13
CA ALA A 44 16.86 -33.04 12.53
C ALA A 44 17.06 -31.87 13.52
N GLU A 45 17.99 -30.95 13.24
CA GLU A 45 18.26 -29.76 14.06
C GLU A 45 18.42 -28.51 13.20
N GLY A 46 17.56 -27.51 13.40
CA GLY A 46 17.73 -26.16 12.86
C GLY A 46 17.67 -26.08 11.34
N HIS A 47 16.78 -25.25 10.81
CA HIS A 47 16.65 -25.02 9.36
C HIS A 47 17.83 -24.24 8.73
N ASP A 48 19.00 -24.26 9.34
CA ASP A 48 20.20 -23.61 8.85
C ASP A 48 21.23 -24.70 8.53
N PRO A 49 21.36 -25.08 7.25
CA PRO A 49 22.47 -25.91 6.79
C PRO A 49 23.75 -25.06 6.88
N SER A 50 24.21 -24.78 8.10
CA SER A 50 25.48 -24.12 8.41
C SER A 50 26.68 -24.92 7.86
N HIS A 51 26.43 -26.11 7.29
CA HIS A 51 27.44 -27.06 6.85
C HIS A 51 27.25 -27.61 5.43
N CYS A 52 26.28 -27.15 4.62
CA CYS A 52 26.18 -27.57 3.20
C CYS A 52 27.04 -26.71 2.25
N LEU A 53 28.17 -26.20 2.75
CA LEU A 53 29.18 -25.48 1.96
C LEU A 53 30.07 -26.49 1.23
N ARG A 54 29.54 -27.10 0.16
CA ARG A 54 30.35 -27.73 -0.89
C ARG A 54 29.65 -27.67 -2.25
N TYR A 55 30.48 -27.54 -3.27
CA TYR A 55 30.17 -27.16 -4.66
C TYR A 55 29.07 -28.05 -5.27
N THR A 56 27.84 -27.54 -5.38
CA THR A 56 26.69 -28.20 -6.05
C THR A 56 27.00 -28.61 -7.49
N ARG A 57 28.02 -28.00 -8.12
CA ARG A 57 28.52 -28.34 -9.46
C ARG A 57 29.33 -29.65 -9.48
N ASP A 58 29.97 -30.07 -8.39
CA ASP A 58 30.83 -31.27 -8.39
C ASP A 58 30.04 -32.59 -8.25
N TYR A 59 28.79 -32.52 -7.77
CA TYR A 59 27.92 -33.69 -7.56
C TYR A 59 26.84 -33.87 -8.63
N GLN A 60 26.77 -32.99 -9.63
CA GLN A 60 25.83 -33.11 -10.73
C GLN A 60 26.27 -34.18 -11.73
N SER A 61 25.30 -34.88 -12.33
CA SER A 61 25.63 -35.84 -13.39
C SER A 61 26.26 -35.11 -14.57
N VAL A 62 27.25 -35.74 -15.19
CA VAL A 62 28.01 -35.22 -16.35
C VAL A 62 27.09 -34.76 -17.49
N THR A 63 25.87 -35.31 -17.57
CA THR A 63 24.83 -34.96 -18.54
C THR A 63 24.28 -33.54 -18.44
N HIS A 64 24.47 -32.83 -17.32
CA HIS A 64 23.88 -31.51 -17.08
C HIS A 64 24.85 -30.33 -17.18
N GLY A 65 26.12 -30.58 -17.49
CA GLY A 65 27.15 -29.53 -17.61
C GLY A 65 27.41 -28.80 -16.29
N GLU A 66 27.85 -27.55 -16.36
CA GLU A 66 28.17 -26.73 -15.17
C GLU A 66 26.96 -25.99 -14.56
N ALA A 67 25.81 -25.99 -15.23
CA ALA A 67 24.66 -25.19 -14.82
C ALA A 67 23.88 -25.85 -13.68
N THR A 68 23.78 -25.18 -12.53
CA THR A 68 23.12 -25.70 -11.31
C THR A 68 21.62 -25.37 -11.22
N TYR A 69 21.10 -24.61 -12.19
CA TYR A 69 19.69 -24.25 -12.33
C TYR A 69 19.24 -24.36 -13.79
N GLN A 70 17.94 -24.31 -14.02
CA GLN A 70 17.31 -24.21 -15.33
C GLN A 70 16.55 -22.89 -15.45
N THR A 71 16.49 -22.35 -16.65
CA THR A 71 15.69 -21.17 -16.98
C THR A 71 14.67 -21.50 -18.07
N TRP A 72 13.51 -20.88 -17.99
CA TRP A 72 12.45 -21.03 -18.98
C TRP A 72 11.69 -19.70 -19.16
N PRO A 73 11.37 -19.27 -20.39
CA PRO A 73 10.55 -18.07 -20.58
C PRO A 73 9.14 -18.30 -20.03
N SER A 74 8.65 -17.42 -19.16
CA SER A 74 7.25 -17.51 -18.70
C SER A 74 6.25 -17.12 -19.78
N SER A 75 5.07 -17.73 -19.70
CA SER A 75 3.94 -17.44 -20.57
C SER A 75 3.35 -16.04 -20.34
N ARG A 76 2.70 -15.49 -21.38
CA ARG A 76 2.03 -14.18 -21.35
C ARG A 76 0.72 -14.23 -22.14
N HIS A 77 -0.33 -14.75 -21.51
CA HIS A 77 -1.65 -14.86 -22.15
C HIS A 77 -2.63 -13.78 -21.68
N ASP A 78 -2.67 -12.64 -22.38
CA ASP A 78 -3.54 -11.51 -22.00
C ASP A 78 -5.05 -11.83 -22.04
N ARG A 79 -5.46 -12.77 -22.90
CA ARG A 79 -6.88 -13.10 -23.18
C ARG A 79 -7.44 -14.28 -22.39
N LEU A 80 -6.60 -15.04 -21.70
CA LEU A 80 -7.02 -16.15 -20.85
C LEU A 80 -7.27 -15.66 -19.42
N PRO A 81 -8.06 -16.39 -18.61
CA PRO A 81 -8.10 -16.19 -17.17
C PRO A 81 -6.67 -16.23 -16.60
N VAL A 82 -6.43 -15.44 -15.55
CA VAL A 82 -5.13 -15.35 -14.87
C VAL A 82 -4.58 -16.72 -14.49
N ALA A 83 -5.45 -17.56 -13.92
CA ALA A 83 -5.15 -18.93 -13.60
C ALA A 83 -6.42 -19.77 -13.63
N GLN A 84 -6.24 -21.09 -13.73
CA GLN A 84 -7.30 -22.08 -13.62
C GLN A 84 -6.84 -23.19 -12.68
N SER A 85 -7.68 -23.51 -11.69
CA SER A 85 -7.43 -24.61 -10.75
C SER A 85 -8.32 -25.80 -11.09
N THR A 86 -7.71 -26.98 -11.21
CA THR A 86 -8.39 -28.27 -11.39
C THR A 86 -8.24 -29.10 -10.12
N VAL A 87 -9.36 -29.60 -9.60
CA VAL A 87 -9.38 -30.60 -8.54
C VAL A 87 -9.08 -31.96 -9.15
N PHE A 88 -8.25 -32.77 -8.49
CA PHE A 88 -8.03 -34.16 -8.87
C PHE A 88 -8.33 -35.10 -7.69
N ILE A 89 -8.86 -36.26 -8.03
CA ILE A 89 -8.99 -37.42 -7.16
C ILE A 89 -8.36 -38.58 -7.93
N SER A 90 -7.24 -39.09 -7.44
CA SER A 90 -6.43 -40.05 -8.19
C SER A 90 -6.11 -41.27 -7.35
N ASP A 91 -6.20 -42.45 -7.97
CA ASP A 91 -5.76 -43.71 -7.37
C ASP A 91 -4.25 -43.84 -7.53
N MET A 92 -3.58 -44.05 -6.40
CA MET A 92 -2.14 -44.17 -6.28
C MET A 92 -1.72 -45.59 -5.88
N SER A 93 -2.58 -46.59 -6.12
CA SER A 93 -2.27 -47.99 -5.89
C SER A 93 -1.28 -48.55 -6.91
N GLY A 94 -0.13 -49.02 -6.41
CA GLY A 94 0.82 -49.81 -7.18
C GLY A 94 0.67 -51.30 -6.89
N GLY A 95 0.12 -52.05 -7.85
CA GLY A 95 0.28 -53.50 -8.08
C GLY A 95 -0.19 -54.52 -7.01
N ALA A 96 -0.21 -54.18 -5.72
CA ALA A 96 -0.51 -55.11 -4.62
C ALA A 96 -1.13 -54.47 -3.37
N ASP A 97 -1.26 -53.14 -3.31
CA ASP A 97 -1.79 -52.43 -2.14
C ASP A 97 -3.27 -52.07 -2.33
N SER A 98 -4.01 -52.02 -1.21
CA SER A 98 -5.42 -51.59 -1.19
C SER A 98 -5.61 -50.24 -1.89
N SER A 99 -6.75 -50.04 -2.55
CA SER A 99 -7.06 -48.82 -3.34
C SER A 99 -6.77 -47.55 -2.52
N ARG A 100 -5.81 -46.73 -2.96
CA ARG A 100 -5.36 -45.54 -2.21
C ARG A 100 -5.63 -44.29 -3.03
N TRP A 101 -6.66 -43.57 -2.62
CA TRP A 101 -7.06 -42.32 -3.24
C TRP A 101 -6.40 -41.12 -2.59
N VAL A 102 -5.92 -40.19 -3.42
CA VAL A 102 -5.44 -38.88 -2.99
C VAL A 102 -6.30 -37.78 -3.59
N HIS A 103 -6.48 -36.69 -2.85
CA HIS A 103 -7.25 -35.52 -3.25
C HIS A 103 -6.33 -34.31 -3.28
N GLY A 104 -6.46 -33.46 -4.30
CA GLY A 104 -5.63 -32.28 -4.41
C GLY A 104 -6.05 -31.33 -5.51
N HIS A 105 -5.23 -30.31 -5.70
CA HIS A 105 -5.42 -29.24 -6.66
C HIS A 105 -4.17 -29.06 -7.52
N MET A 106 -4.38 -28.83 -8.81
CA MET A 106 -3.36 -28.39 -9.74
C MET A 106 -3.82 -27.07 -10.35
N THR A 107 -3.04 -26.01 -10.17
CA THR A 107 -3.39 -24.65 -10.60
C THR A 107 -2.39 -24.16 -11.63
N VAL A 108 -2.87 -23.86 -12.83
CA VAL A 108 -2.05 -23.38 -13.94
C VAL A 108 -2.18 -21.87 -14.04
N VAL A 109 -1.06 -21.16 -13.91
CA VAL A 109 -0.94 -19.70 -13.94
C VAL A 109 -0.41 -19.26 -15.32
N GLN A 110 -1.20 -18.46 -16.01
CA GLN A 110 -1.03 -18.16 -17.45
C GLN A 110 -0.22 -16.88 -17.74
N ASP A 111 0.05 -16.06 -16.71
CA ASP A 111 0.85 -14.83 -16.78
C ASP A 111 1.65 -14.62 -15.48
N PRO A 112 2.60 -15.53 -15.15
CA PRO A 112 3.21 -15.60 -13.83
C PRO A 112 3.88 -14.29 -13.39
N LEU A 113 4.60 -13.61 -14.29
CA LEU A 113 5.33 -12.37 -13.98
C LEU A 113 4.41 -11.27 -13.40
N ARG A 114 3.16 -11.20 -13.85
CA ARG A 114 2.21 -10.14 -13.45
C ARG A 114 1.19 -10.58 -12.42
N THR A 115 1.10 -11.87 -12.14
CA THR A 115 -0.02 -12.45 -11.40
C THR A 115 0.38 -13.40 -10.28
N LEU A 116 1.64 -13.78 -10.16
CA LEU A 116 2.16 -14.60 -9.07
C LEU A 116 3.10 -13.78 -8.19
N SER A 117 2.83 -13.76 -6.88
CA SER A 117 3.68 -13.13 -5.87
C SER A 117 4.03 -14.09 -4.75
N VAL A 118 5.26 -13.98 -4.25
CA VAL A 118 5.66 -14.53 -2.96
C VAL A 118 5.30 -13.48 -1.90
N LEU A 119 4.49 -13.86 -0.92
CA LEU A 119 4.06 -12.99 0.17
C LEU A 119 4.74 -13.40 1.48
N GLU A 120 5.04 -12.39 2.30
CA GLU A 120 5.43 -12.56 3.69
C GLU A 120 4.21 -12.82 4.59
N PRO A 121 4.39 -13.46 5.77
CA PRO A 121 3.28 -13.77 6.67
C PRO A 121 2.58 -12.51 7.16
N GLY A 122 1.28 -12.38 6.89
CA GLY A 122 0.49 -11.21 7.27
C GLY A 122 0.81 -9.92 6.49
N GLY A 123 1.68 -9.99 5.47
CA GLY A 123 2.04 -8.86 4.61
C GLY A 123 3.49 -8.37 4.76
N PRO A 124 3.85 -7.28 4.05
CA PRO A 124 5.22 -6.77 4.00
C PRO A 124 5.86 -6.53 5.38
N GLY A 125 7.06 -7.08 5.59
CA GLY A 125 7.79 -7.02 6.87
C GLY A 125 7.39 -8.13 7.86
N GLY A 126 6.55 -9.09 7.43
CA GLY A 126 6.22 -10.27 8.21
C GLY A 126 7.46 -11.07 8.62
N CYS A 127 8.37 -11.36 7.69
CA CYS A 127 9.54 -12.17 8.00
C CYS A 127 10.53 -11.51 8.99
N GLU A 128 10.46 -10.19 9.17
CA GLU A 128 11.26 -9.47 10.17
C GLU A 128 10.64 -9.52 11.57
N LYS A 129 9.30 -9.50 11.64
CA LYS A 129 8.53 -9.51 12.90
C LYS A 129 8.27 -10.92 13.44
N ASN A 130 8.56 -11.94 12.64
CA ASN A 130 8.32 -13.36 12.91
C ASN A 130 6.87 -13.71 13.36
N PRO A 131 5.79 -13.13 12.79
CA PRO A 131 4.48 -13.72 12.98
C PRO A 131 4.35 -14.96 12.08
N ARG A 132 3.75 -16.03 12.58
CA ARG A 132 3.12 -17.04 11.73
C ARG A 132 1.66 -16.67 11.53
N VAL A 133 1.20 -16.74 10.29
CA VAL A 133 -0.16 -16.35 9.90
C VAL A 133 -0.71 -17.39 8.94
N THR A 134 -1.99 -17.71 9.03
CA THR A 134 -2.58 -18.70 8.13
C THR A 134 -2.54 -18.21 6.67
N VAL A 135 -2.59 -19.15 5.72
CA VAL A 135 -2.63 -18.81 4.29
C VAL A 135 -3.84 -17.92 3.99
N GLU A 136 -5.00 -18.20 4.59
CA GLU A 136 -6.24 -17.42 4.42
C GLU A 136 -6.06 -15.95 4.86
N GLU A 137 -5.51 -15.76 6.06
CA GLU A 137 -5.31 -14.42 6.64
C GLU A 137 -4.28 -13.59 5.88
N THR A 138 -3.28 -14.23 5.26
CA THR A 138 -2.31 -13.56 4.38
C THR A 138 -2.90 -13.30 2.98
N ALA A 139 -3.67 -14.24 2.44
CA ALA A 139 -4.19 -14.21 1.09
C ALA A 139 -5.36 -13.21 0.90
N ALA A 140 -6.25 -13.11 1.89
CA ALA A 140 -7.44 -12.25 1.81
C ALA A 140 -7.11 -10.76 1.59
N PRO A 141 -6.26 -10.09 2.40
CA PRO A 141 -5.92 -8.68 2.18
C PRO A 141 -5.06 -8.47 0.93
N ALA A 142 -4.34 -9.48 0.46
CA ALA A 142 -3.54 -9.43 -0.76
C ALA A 142 -4.36 -9.64 -2.05
N GLY A 143 -5.65 -9.95 -1.93
CA GLY A 143 -6.53 -10.15 -3.09
C GLY A 143 -6.17 -11.38 -3.92
N CYS A 144 -5.69 -12.45 -3.28
CA CYS A 144 -5.33 -13.68 -3.97
C CYS A 144 -6.60 -14.43 -4.44
N LEU A 145 -6.61 -14.78 -5.72
CA LEU A 145 -7.58 -15.71 -6.33
C LEU A 145 -7.30 -17.14 -5.87
N TYR A 146 -6.03 -17.52 -5.88
CA TYR A 146 -5.54 -18.81 -5.40
C TYR A 146 -4.33 -18.55 -4.51
N ALA A 147 -4.21 -19.27 -3.41
CA ALA A 147 -3.03 -19.20 -2.56
C ALA A 147 -2.70 -20.55 -1.94
N GLN A 148 -1.40 -20.82 -1.77
CA GLN A 148 -0.90 -21.96 -1.01
C GLN A 148 0.27 -21.55 -0.12
N ASN A 149 0.54 -22.31 0.94
CA ASN A 149 1.78 -22.16 1.69
C ASN A 149 2.99 -22.37 0.78
N ALA A 150 4.11 -21.72 1.11
CA ALA A 150 5.28 -21.70 0.24
C ALA A 150 6.53 -22.24 0.93
N GLY A 151 7.48 -21.38 1.25
CA GLY A 151 8.76 -21.76 1.83
C GLY A 151 8.62 -22.29 3.25
N PHE A 152 9.60 -23.09 3.64
CA PHE A 152 9.75 -23.60 5.00
C PHE A 152 9.98 -22.46 6.01
N PHE A 153 9.84 -22.79 7.28
CA PHE A 153 10.18 -21.90 8.39
C PHE A 153 10.70 -22.69 9.58
N ASN A 154 11.40 -22.00 10.47
CA ASN A 154 11.86 -22.62 11.70
C ASN A 154 10.71 -22.70 12.70
N ILE A 155 10.19 -23.90 12.97
CA ILE A 155 9.03 -24.13 13.84
C ILE A 155 9.26 -23.76 15.32
N THR A 156 10.52 -23.57 15.75
CA THR A 156 10.86 -23.20 17.13
C THR A 156 10.97 -21.69 17.31
N THR A 157 11.36 -20.96 16.25
CA THR A 157 11.63 -19.52 16.30
C THR A 157 10.69 -18.69 15.43
N ASP A 158 9.82 -19.34 14.67
CA ASP A 158 8.87 -18.75 13.71
C ASP A 158 9.53 -17.93 12.58
N ARG A 159 10.84 -18.08 12.41
CA ARG A 159 11.62 -17.34 11.40
C ARG A 159 11.44 -17.94 10.02
N CYS A 160 11.27 -17.08 9.02
CA CYS A 160 11.40 -17.46 7.62
C CYS A 160 12.78 -18.07 7.33
N VAL A 161 12.85 -19.06 6.43
CA VAL A 161 14.11 -19.72 6.03
C VAL A 161 14.29 -19.73 4.51
N GLY A 162 15.51 -20.00 4.04
CA GLY A 162 15.90 -19.87 2.63
C GLY A 162 15.92 -18.43 2.10
N ASN A 163 16.09 -18.30 0.79
CA ASN A 163 15.98 -17.04 0.06
C ASN A 163 14.51 -16.66 -0.12
N VAL A 164 14.19 -15.38 0.12
CA VAL A 164 12.86 -14.82 -0.10
C VAL A 164 12.99 -13.47 -0.79
N VAL A 165 12.39 -13.34 -1.97
CA VAL A 165 12.17 -12.07 -2.68
C VAL A 165 10.68 -11.92 -2.90
N SER A 166 10.13 -10.80 -2.43
CA SER A 166 8.70 -10.47 -2.50
C SER A 166 8.51 -9.19 -3.30
N ASP A 167 7.88 -9.29 -4.46
CA ASP A 167 7.59 -8.16 -5.36
C ASP A 167 8.82 -7.28 -5.65
N GLY A 168 9.99 -7.91 -5.85
CA GLY A 168 11.27 -7.28 -6.15
C GLY A 168 12.06 -6.79 -4.94
N ARG A 169 11.52 -6.93 -3.72
CA ARG A 169 12.26 -6.64 -2.48
C ARG A 169 12.93 -7.90 -1.95
N MET A 170 14.24 -7.83 -1.72
CA MET A 170 14.96 -8.86 -0.96
C MET A 170 14.46 -8.85 0.49
N VAL A 171 13.75 -9.90 0.87
CA VAL A 171 13.22 -10.09 2.24
C VAL A 171 14.22 -10.87 3.09
N ARG A 172 14.82 -11.92 2.52
CA ARG A 172 15.80 -12.75 3.21
C ARG A 172 16.82 -13.31 2.23
N ASP A 173 18.10 -13.15 2.57
CA ASP A 173 19.23 -13.81 1.93
C ASP A 173 19.68 -14.98 2.80
N SER A 174 19.71 -16.18 2.22
CA SER A 174 20.15 -17.42 2.86
C SER A 174 21.67 -17.50 3.03
N LYS A 175 22.43 -16.55 2.46
CA LYS A 175 23.90 -16.53 2.44
C LYS A 175 24.50 -17.76 1.75
N GLY A 176 23.86 -18.19 0.66
CA GLY A 176 24.35 -19.26 -0.20
C GLY A 176 23.98 -20.68 0.25
N VAL A 177 23.04 -20.83 1.20
CA VAL A 177 22.48 -22.14 1.55
C VAL A 177 21.87 -22.80 0.31
N GLN A 178 22.32 -24.03 0.03
CA GLN A 178 21.94 -24.79 -1.16
C GLN A 178 20.68 -25.62 -0.91
N ASN A 179 19.54 -25.03 -1.25
CA ASN A 179 18.26 -25.72 -1.35
C ASN A 179 17.63 -25.44 -2.72
N ALA A 180 16.67 -26.27 -3.12
CA ALA A 180 15.93 -26.07 -4.36
C ALA A 180 15.15 -24.76 -4.34
N GLN A 181 15.27 -23.94 -5.38
CA GLN A 181 14.64 -22.61 -5.44
C GLN A 181 13.76 -22.45 -6.67
N PHE A 182 12.71 -21.65 -6.51
CA PHE A 182 11.86 -21.18 -7.58
C PHE A 182 11.85 -19.66 -7.56
N GLY A 183 12.12 -19.04 -8.71
CA GLY A 183 12.03 -17.60 -8.86
C GLY A 183 11.58 -17.14 -10.23
N ILE A 184 11.17 -15.89 -10.30
CA ILE A 184 10.84 -15.18 -11.53
C ILE A 184 11.76 -13.96 -11.61
N ARG A 185 12.50 -13.83 -12.70
CA ARG A 185 13.36 -12.66 -12.97
C ARG A 185 12.58 -11.54 -13.65
N LYS A 186 13.13 -10.32 -13.60
CA LYS A 186 12.53 -9.10 -14.16
C LYS A 186 12.24 -9.21 -15.66
N ASP A 187 13.04 -9.96 -16.40
CA ASP A 187 12.86 -10.24 -17.83
C ASP A 187 11.79 -11.30 -18.15
N SER A 188 11.05 -11.81 -17.14
CA SER A 188 10.05 -12.87 -17.25
C SER A 188 10.65 -14.30 -17.28
N SER A 189 11.93 -14.49 -17.02
CA SER A 189 12.52 -15.83 -16.94
C SER A 189 12.12 -16.54 -15.64
N LEU A 190 11.53 -17.73 -15.75
CA LEU A 190 11.34 -18.67 -14.65
C LEU A 190 12.67 -19.35 -14.35
N VAL A 191 13.01 -19.53 -13.08
CA VAL A 191 14.26 -20.15 -12.63
C VAL A 191 13.95 -21.24 -11.62
N PHE A 192 14.50 -22.43 -11.85
CA PHE A 192 14.37 -23.61 -10.98
C PHE A 192 15.73 -24.24 -10.72
N GLY A 193 16.02 -24.59 -9.46
CA GLY A 193 17.22 -25.35 -9.11
C GLY A 193 18.05 -24.69 -8.01
N TYR A 194 19.36 -24.84 -8.08
CA TYR A 194 20.30 -24.37 -7.05
C TYR A 194 20.99 -23.09 -7.47
N LEU A 195 20.91 -22.07 -6.62
CA LEU A 195 21.44 -20.74 -6.88
C LEU A 195 22.59 -20.42 -5.89
N SER A 196 23.65 -19.78 -6.40
CA SER A 196 24.65 -19.17 -5.54
C SER A 196 24.11 -17.86 -4.93
N GLN A 197 24.80 -17.33 -3.92
CA GLN A 197 24.46 -16.01 -3.39
C GLN A 197 24.62 -14.91 -4.46
N GLU A 198 25.60 -15.03 -5.34
CA GLU A 198 25.82 -14.09 -6.45
C GLU A 198 24.65 -14.10 -7.44
N ASP A 199 24.15 -15.30 -7.81
CA ASP A 199 22.99 -15.44 -8.70
C ASP A 199 21.74 -14.75 -8.15
N VAL A 200 21.56 -14.81 -6.83
CA VAL A 200 20.42 -14.24 -6.09
C VAL A 200 20.53 -12.72 -5.98
N LEU A 201 21.76 -12.20 -5.83
CA LEU A 201 22.04 -10.78 -5.69
C LEU A 201 22.30 -10.05 -7.01
N ASP A 202 22.18 -10.74 -8.15
CA ASP A 202 22.34 -10.17 -9.49
C ASP A 202 21.39 -8.97 -9.71
N GLN A 203 21.97 -7.80 -9.98
CA GLN A 203 21.24 -6.55 -10.21
C GLN A 203 20.92 -6.30 -11.69
N SER A 204 21.55 -7.04 -12.61
CA SER A 204 21.35 -6.85 -14.06
C SER A 204 19.98 -7.35 -14.49
N ASN A 205 19.59 -8.53 -14.01
CA ASN A 205 18.27 -9.12 -14.21
C ASN A 205 17.73 -9.68 -12.88
N PRO A 206 17.36 -8.80 -11.93
CA PRO A 206 17.06 -9.22 -10.56
C PRO A 206 15.81 -10.10 -10.50
N PHE A 207 15.75 -10.93 -9.47
CA PHE A 207 14.52 -11.63 -9.11
C PHE A 207 13.44 -10.63 -8.69
N VAL A 208 12.22 -10.83 -9.20
CA VAL A 208 11.01 -10.14 -8.72
C VAL A 208 10.24 -11.01 -7.75
N GLN A 209 10.34 -12.33 -7.87
CA GLN A 209 9.82 -13.31 -6.91
C GLN A 209 10.89 -14.38 -6.70
N LEU A 210 11.09 -14.82 -5.46
CA LEU A 210 11.98 -15.94 -5.13
C LEU A 210 11.52 -16.59 -3.84
N VAL A 211 11.45 -17.91 -3.84
CA VAL A 211 11.19 -18.71 -2.64
C VAL A 211 12.02 -19.99 -2.68
N SER A 212 12.52 -20.41 -1.53
CA SER A 212 13.25 -21.67 -1.38
C SER A 212 12.32 -22.76 -0.88
N GLY A 213 12.41 -23.92 -1.51
CA GLY A 213 11.83 -25.18 -1.08
C GLY A 213 12.92 -26.13 -0.58
N VAL A 214 12.63 -27.42 -0.62
CA VAL A 214 13.56 -28.50 -0.29
C VAL A 214 13.25 -29.66 -1.22
N VAL A 215 14.27 -30.21 -1.89
CA VAL A 215 14.19 -31.19 -2.99
C VAL A 215 13.73 -30.59 -4.33
N TRP A 216 14.59 -30.72 -5.34
CA TRP A 216 14.26 -30.48 -6.74
C TRP A 216 13.64 -31.76 -7.34
N LEU A 217 12.32 -31.73 -7.56
CA LEU A 217 11.53 -32.90 -7.96
C LEU A 217 11.78 -33.30 -9.41
N LEU A 218 11.68 -32.33 -10.32
CA LEU A 218 11.79 -32.54 -11.76
C LEU A 218 12.79 -31.59 -12.38
N ARG A 219 13.73 -32.11 -13.16
CA ARG A 219 14.67 -31.34 -13.97
C ARG A 219 14.54 -31.74 -15.43
N ASN A 220 14.14 -30.81 -16.28
CA ASN A 220 13.96 -31.04 -17.73
C ASN A 220 13.07 -32.26 -18.06
N GLY A 221 11.97 -32.42 -17.32
CA GLY A 221 10.99 -33.49 -17.49
C GLY A 221 11.38 -34.81 -16.83
N GLU A 222 12.50 -34.88 -16.13
CA GLU A 222 13.00 -36.09 -15.48
C GLU A 222 13.04 -35.98 -13.96
N VAL A 223 12.78 -37.09 -13.26
CA VAL A 223 12.81 -37.16 -11.79
C VAL A 223 14.23 -36.92 -11.28
N TYR A 224 14.39 -35.96 -10.37
CA TYR A 224 15.69 -35.43 -9.92
C TYR A 224 15.91 -35.55 -8.40
N ILE A 225 15.11 -36.37 -7.72
CA ILE A 225 15.13 -36.56 -6.26
C ILE A 225 16.47 -37.15 -5.79
N ASN A 226 17.00 -38.17 -6.48
CA ASN A 226 18.28 -38.80 -6.10
C ASN A 226 19.46 -37.82 -6.12
N GLN A 227 19.46 -36.88 -7.06
CA GLN A 227 20.45 -35.84 -7.18
C GLN A 227 20.25 -34.78 -6.09
N SER A 228 19.00 -34.46 -5.76
CA SER A 228 18.65 -33.55 -4.66
C SER A 228 19.09 -34.08 -3.29
N LEU A 229 18.92 -35.38 -3.04
CA LEU A 229 19.43 -36.07 -1.85
C LEU A 229 20.93 -35.86 -1.63
N LYS A 230 21.71 -35.75 -2.72
CA LYS A 230 23.16 -35.50 -2.68
C LYS A 230 23.52 -34.02 -2.63
N ALA A 231 22.71 -33.17 -3.25
CA ALA A 231 22.99 -31.74 -3.36
C ALA A 231 22.62 -30.96 -2.08
N GLU A 232 21.58 -31.40 -1.36
CA GLU A 232 21.01 -30.68 -0.22
C GLU A 232 21.44 -31.27 1.15
N CYS A 233 22.30 -32.30 1.18
CA CYS A 233 22.81 -32.92 2.40
C CYS A 233 24.21 -33.56 2.24
N ASP A 234 25.07 -33.48 3.27
CA ASP A 234 26.41 -34.13 3.35
C ASP A 234 26.65 -34.93 4.65
N LYS A 235 25.73 -34.90 5.64
CA LYS A 235 25.91 -35.59 6.93
C LYS A 235 25.12 -36.89 7.00
N ILE A 236 25.79 -38.00 7.35
CA ILE A 236 25.18 -39.34 7.42
C ILE A 236 23.93 -39.40 8.30
N VAL A 237 23.91 -38.69 9.45
CA VAL A 237 22.76 -38.69 10.36
C VAL A 237 21.57 -37.92 9.77
N ASP A 238 21.83 -36.77 9.15
CA ASP A 238 20.78 -35.99 8.48
C ASP A 238 20.27 -36.70 7.21
N MET A 239 21.08 -37.56 6.59
CA MET A 239 20.66 -38.35 5.41
C MET A 239 19.53 -39.34 5.73
N GLU A 240 19.46 -39.90 6.94
CA GLU A 240 18.38 -40.80 7.34
C GLU A 240 17.06 -40.02 7.49
N VAL A 241 17.07 -38.92 8.24
CA VAL A 241 15.90 -38.03 8.42
C VAL A 241 15.47 -37.41 7.08
N PHE A 242 16.42 -37.01 6.25
CA PHE A 242 16.12 -36.45 4.93
C PHE A 242 15.50 -37.48 4.01
N ARG A 243 15.97 -38.74 4.06
CA ARG A 243 15.39 -39.83 3.27
C ARG A 243 14.00 -40.19 3.77
N ASP A 244 13.77 -40.22 5.07
CA ASP A 244 12.44 -40.39 5.65
C ASP A 244 11.50 -39.27 5.17
N PHE A 245 11.97 -38.02 5.16
CA PHE A 245 11.21 -36.90 4.60
C PHE A 245 10.85 -37.09 3.12
N VAL A 246 11.71 -37.71 2.31
CA VAL A 246 11.43 -37.99 0.89
C VAL A 246 10.45 -39.15 0.72
N ASP A 247 10.67 -40.25 1.46
CA ASP A 247 9.99 -41.53 1.26
C ASP A 247 8.63 -41.60 1.98
N VAL A 248 8.42 -40.80 3.02
CA VAL A 248 7.17 -40.78 3.80
C VAL A 248 6.02 -40.15 3.02
N ARG A 249 4.85 -40.78 3.12
CA ARG A 249 3.59 -40.20 2.62
C ARG A 249 3.12 -39.09 3.57
N SER A 250 2.76 -37.94 3.01
CA SER A 250 2.17 -36.83 3.77
C SER A 250 1.40 -35.91 2.82
N ALA A 251 0.83 -34.84 3.36
CA ALA A 251 0.38 -33.70 2.56
C ALA A 251 1.60 -33.01 1.94
N ARG A 252 1.54 -32.60 0.67
CA ARG A 252 2.66 -31.99 -0.05
C ARG A 252 2.18 -30.80 -0.87
N THR A 253 3.07 -29.82 -1.03
CA THR A 253 2.91 -28.74 -1.99
C THR A 253 4.14 -28.62 -2.87
N ALA A 254 3.96 -28.18 -4.11
CA ALA A 254 5.03 -27.97 -5.06
C ALA A 254 4.73 -26.80 -5.99
N VAL A 255 5.79 -26.26 -6.59
CA VAL A 255 5.70 -25.29 -7.68
C VAL A 255 6.57 -25.75 -8.83
N GLY A 256 6.05 -25.65 -10.05
CA GLY A 256 6.75 -26.03 -11.27
C GLY A 256 6.31 -25.20 -12.47
N HIS A 257 6.66 -25.65 -13.67
CA HIS A 257 6.14 -25.07 -14.90
C HIS A 257 5.93 -26.12 -16.00
N ASP A 258 5.02 -25.83 -16.92
CA ASP A 258 4.80 -26.64 -18.13
C ASP A 258 5.72 -26.18 -19.29
N ALA A 259 5.65 -26.89 -20.41
CA ALA A 259 6.43 -26.56 -21.61
C ALA A 259 6.07 -25.19 -22.22
N ASN A 260 4.87 -24.66 -21.96
CA ASN A 260 4.42 -23.36 -22.45
C ASN A 260 4.91 -22.20 -21.58
N GLY A 261 5.58 -22.48 -20.46
CA GLY A 261 6.03 -21.47 -19.50
C GLY A 261 4.94 -21.02 -18.54
N ASN A 262 3.83 -21.75 -18.42
CA ASN A 262 2.84 -21.52 -17.37
C ASN A 262 3.39 -22.07 -16.06
N VAL A 263 3.25 -21.32 -14.96
CA VAL A 263 3.60 -21.84 -13.63
C VAL A 263 2.49 -22.76 -13.15
N VAL A 264 2.88 -23.90 -12.59
CA VAL A 264 1.98 -24.91 -12.02
C VAL A 264 2.15 -24.93 -10.51
N LEU A 265 1.09 -24.64 -9.78
CA LEU A 265 1.01 -24.86 -8.34
C LEU A 265 0.33 -26.19 -8.07
N PHE A 266 0.94 -27.03 -7.25
CA PHE A 266 0.43 -28.34 -6.88
C PHE A 266 0.24 -28.44 -5.38
N HIS A 267 -0.91 -28.98 -4.99
CA HIS A 267 -1.29 -29.26 -3.61
C HIS A 267 -1.93 -30.65 -3.55
N VAL A 268 -1.52 -31.47 -2.58
CA VAL A 268 -2.19 -32.73 -2.26
C VAL A 268 -2.42 -32.81 -0.75
N ASP A 269 -3.65 -33.14 -0.38
CA ASP A 269 -4.02 -33.39 1.01
C ASP A 269 -3.40 -34.70 1.50
N GLY A 270 -3.13 -34.79 2.79
CA GLY A 270 -2.49 -35.95 3.39
C GLY A 270 -2.34 -35.79 4.90
N GLU A 271 -1.65 -36.75 5.50
CA GLU A 271 -1.28 -36.76 6.92
C GLU A 271 -0.07 -37.68 7.04
N THR A 272 1.00 -37.21 7.70
CA THR A 272 2.28 -37.91 7.68
C THR A 272 2.14 -39.35 8.18
N LEU A 273 2.77 -40.29 7.46
CA LEU A 273 2.69 -41.76 7.66
C LEU A 273 1.33 -42.41 7.38
N LYS A 274 0.29 -41.65 6.99
CA LYS A 274 -1.06 -42.20 6.80
C LYS A 274 -1.62 -41.97 5.40
N ARG A 275 -1.67 -40.71 4.95
CA ARG A 275 -2.38 -40.28 3.73
C ARG A 275 -1.54 -39.31 2.92
N GLY A 276 -1.90 -39.13 1.66
CA GLY A 276 -1.20 -38.26 0.72
C GLY A 276 -0.14 -39.00 -0.07
N MET A 277 0.91 -38.27 -0.47
CA MET A 277 1.93 -38.76 -1.39
C MET A 277 3.33 -38.58 -0.79
N ASN A 278 4.24 -39.48 -1.17
CA ASN A 278 5.68 -39.23 -0.97
C ASN A 278 6.25 -38.43 -2.16
N LEU A 279 7.50 -37.99 -2.10
CA LEU A 279 8.04 -37.10 -3.13
C LEU A 279 8.22 -37.80 -4.48
N TRP A 280 8.47 -39.12 -4.50
CA TRP A 280 8.55 -39.91 -5.73
C TRP A 280 7.22 -39.91 -6.49
N GLU A 281 6.14 -40.19 -5.77
CA GLU A 281 4.78 -40.16 -6.30
C GLU A 281 4.43 -38.76 -6.82
N VAL A 282 4.80 -37.69 -6.09
CA VAL A 282 4.57 -36.31 -6.53
C VAL A 282 5.34 -36.01 -7.81
N ALA A 283 6.62 -36.37 -7.89
CA ALA A 283 7.43 -36.13 -9.07
C ALA A 283 6.88 -36.88 -10.30
N GLU A 284 6.50 -38.15 -10.17
CA GLU A 284 5.87 -38.92 -11.25
C GLU A 284 4.52 -38.33 -11.66
N PHE A 285 3.68 -37.93 -10.70
CA PHE A 285 2.39 -37.30 -11.00
C PHE A 285 2.57 -36.00 -11.79
N LEU A 286 3.48 -35.13 -11.36
CA LEU A 286 3.78 -33.87 -12.04
C LEU A 286 4.35 -34.13 -13.45
N LYS A 287 5.28 -35.10 -13.59
CA LYS A 287 5.85 -35.50 -14.87
C LYS A 287 4.77 -35.98 -15.85
N ASN A 288 3.87 -36.84 -15.39
CA ASN A 288 2.76 -37.37 -16.18
C ASN A 288 1.75 -36.28 -16.58
N ASN A 289 1.68 -35.18 -15.83
CA ASN A 289 0.88 -34.00 -16.15
C ASN A 289 1.66 -32.90 -16.90
N GLY A 290 2.82 -33.23 -17.49
CA GLY A 290 3.54 -32.36 -18.42
C GLY A 290 4.38 -31.25 -17.76
N VAL A 291 4.66 -31.36 -16.46
CA VAL A 291 5.54 -30.42 -15.75
C VAL A 291 7.00 -30.73 -16.08
N ILE A 292 7.77 -29.68 -16.42
CA ILE A 292 9.15 -29.78 -16.90
C ILE A 292 10.15 -29.61 -15.77
N ASN A 293 10.04 -28.52 -15.00
CA ASN A 293 10.79 -28.34 -13.77
C ASN A 293 9.84 -28.12 -12.59
N ALA A 294 10.16 -28.67 -11.43
CA ALA A 294 9.36 -28.49 -10.22
C ALA A 294 10.21 -28.67 -8.96
N ILE A 295 9.93 -27.88 -7.92
CA ILE A 295 10.53 -28.03 -6.59
C ILE A 295 9.44 -28.36 -5.55
N ASN A 296 9.80 -29.10 -4.51
CA ASN A 296 8.92 -29.33 -3.37
C ASN A 296 8.98 -28.15 -2.40
N LEU A 297 7.83 -27.75 -1.90
CA LEU A 297 7.64 -26.68 -0.91
C LEU A 297 7.25 -27.28 0.45
N ASP A 298 6.86 -26.45 1.41
CA ASP A 298 6.50 -26.93 2.75
C ASP A 298 5.24 -27.82 2.73
N GLY A 299 5.20 -28.85 3.59
CA GLY A 299 4.20 -29.92 3.57
C GLY A 299 3.64 -30.26 4.96
N GLY A 300 3.10 -31.47 5.12
CA GLY A 300 2.48 -31.89 6.38
C GLY A 300 1.36 -30.93 6.81
N GLY A 301 1.33 -30.56 8.10
CA GLY A 301 0.38 -29.59 8.66
C GLY A 301 0.42 -28.20 8.04
N SER A 302 1.53 -27.79 7.44
CA SER A 302 1.64 -26.51 6.75
C SER A 302 0.85 -26.47 5.43
N SER A 303 0.58 -27.64 4.83
CA SER A 303 -0.10 -27.77 3.55
C SER A 303 -1.50 -27.14 3.61
N SER A 304 -1.73 -26.12 2.81
CA SER A 304 -2.99 -25.38 2.77
C SER A 304 -3.23 -24.78 1.40
N PHE A 305 -4.45 -24.94 0.88
CA PHE A 305 -4.89 -24.38 -0.39
C PHE A 305 -6.15 -23.53 -0.19
N VAL A 306 -6.10 -22.30 -0.71
CA VAL A 306 -7.10 -21.25 -0.50
C VAL A 306 -7.59 -20.75 -1.85
N ILE A 307 -8.90 -20.60 -2.01
CA ILE A 307 -9.55 -19.99 -3.18
C ILE A 307 -10.34 -18.77 -2.71
N ASN A 308 -10.08 -17.61 -3.30
CA ASN A 308 -10.74 -16.33 -2.97
C ASN A 308 -10.79 -16.05 -1.45
N GLY A 309 -9.68 -16.30 -0.75
CA GLY A 309 -9.55 -16.08 0.69
C GLY A 309 -10.25 -17.11 1.59
N THR A 310 -10.79 -18.20 1.03
CA THR A 310 -11.42 -19.30 1.79
C THR A 310 -10.60 -20.58 1.67
N LEU A 311 -10.29 -21.24 2.78
CA LEU A 311 -9.66 -22.57 2.79
C LEU A 311 -10.55 -23.61 2.09
N VAL A 312 -9.97 -24.35 1.16
CA VAL A 312 -10.66 -25.42 0.42
C VAL A 312 -9.98 -26.79 0.53
N SER A 313 -8.75 -26.83 1.05
CA SER A 313 -8.04 -28.08 1.38
C SER A 313 -8.47 -28.67 2.72
N TYR A 314 -7.95 -29.85 3.04
CA TYR A 314 -8.17 -30.53 4.33
C TYR A 314 -6.85 -30.65 5.12
N PRO A 315 -6.50 -29.63 5.95
CA PRO A 315 -5.29 -29.68 6.76
C PRO A 315 -5.27 -30.90 7.70
N PRO A 316 -4.10 -31.49 7.98
CA PRO A 316 -3.99 -32.63 8.89
C PRO A 316 -3.90 -32.24 10.36
N ASP A 317 -3.52 -31.00 10.68
CA ASP A 317 -3.39 -30.56 12.07
C ASP A 317 -4.74 -30.53 12.79
N ILE A 318 -4.68 -30.76 14.11
CA ILE A 318 -5.85 -30.76 14.99
C ILE A 318 -6.08 -29.32 15.49
N CYS A 319 -7.36 -28.94 15.66
CA CYS A 319 -7.69 -27.66 16.28
C CYS A 319 -7.43 -27.68 17.79
N GLU A 320 -6.82 -26.64 18.34
CA GLU A 320 -6.61 -26.46 19.78
C GLU A 320 -7.92 -26.45 20.57
N SER A 321 -9.00 -25.97 19.95
CA SER A 321 -10.31 -25.79 20.58
C SER A 321 -11.09 -27.10 20.73
N ASP A 322 -10.91 -28.06 19.82
CA ASP A 322 -11.62 -29.35 19.81
C ASP A 322 -10.88 -30.35 18.90
N SER A 323 -10.48 -31.47 19.51
CA SER A 323 -9.64 -32.47 18.86
C SER A 323 -10.30 -33.24 17.70
N ARG A 324 -11.62 -33.08 17.52
CA ARG A 324 -12.37 -33.68 16.41
C ARG A 324 -12.23 -32.89 15.11
N TRP A 325 -11.86 -31.61 15.19
CA TRP A 325 -11.74 -30.74 14.02
C TRP A 325 -10.29 -30.59 13.58
N ARG A 326 -10.13 -30.29 12.29
CA ARG A 326 -8.83 -30.00 11.69
C ARG A 326 -8.70 -28.51 11.39
N CYS A 327 -7.52 -27.97 11.63
CA CYS A 327 -7.25 -26.53 11.51
C CYS A 327 -6.04 -26.28 10.60
N ALA A 328 -6.10 -25.19 9.83
CA ALA A 328 -4.97 -24.75 9.03
C ALA A 328 -3.86 -24.22 9.94
N ARG A 329 -2.62 -24.61 9.64
CA ARG A 329 -1.43 -24.13 10.35
C ARG A 329 -1.13 -22.67 9.99
N PRO A 330 -0.81 -21.81 10.97
CA PRO A 330 -0.14 -20.55 10.70
C PRO A 330 1.22 -20.81 10.05
N VAL A 331 1.51 -20.25 8.88
CA VAL A 331 2.74 -20.50 8.10
C VAL A 331 3.55 -19.21 7.95
N SER A 332 4.68 -19.33 7.25
CA SER A 332 5.57 -18.22 6.92
C SER A 332 5.21 -17.58 5.57
N THR A 333 5.81 -18.02 4.47
CA THR A 333 5.58 -17.41 3.16
C THR A 333 4.41 -18.07 2.43
N VAL A 334 3.76 -17.32 1.55
CA VAL A 334 2.60 -17.75 0.76
C VAL A 334 2.85 -17.47 -0.72
N LEU A 335 2.52 -18.43 -1.58
CA LEU A 335 2.43 -18.19 -3.02
C LEU A 335 1.02 -17.72 -3.32
N CYS A 336 0.89 -16.51 -3.83
CA CYS A 336 -0.37 -15.84 -4.12
C CYS A 336 -0.52 -15.61 -5.62
N VAL A 337 -1.57 -16.20 -6.21
CA VAL A 337 -2.03 -15.86 -7.55
C VAL A 337 -3.11 -14.80 -7.43
N HIS A 338 -2.90 -13.63 -8.00
CA HIS A 338 -3.82 -12.50 -7.92
C HIS A 338 -4.11 -11.91 -9.31
N GLN A 339 -5.13 -11.07 -9.41
CA GLN A 339 -5.41 -10.31 -10.64
C GLN A 339 -4.21 -9.46 -11.06
N ARG A 340 -4.07 -9.19 -12.36
CA ARG A 340 -2.99 -8.34 -12.88
C ARG A 340 -3.03 -6.97 -12.20
N ARG A 341 -2.00 -6.65 -11.42
CA ARG A 341 -1.88 -5.32 -10.79
C ARG A 341 -1.68 -4.26 -11.88
N CYS A 342 -2.29 -3.09 -11.71
CA CYS A 342 -2.14 -2.01 -12.67
C CYS A 342 -0.74 -1.41 -12.65
N ARG A 343 -0.27 -1.05 -13.84
CA ARG A 343 0.94 -0.26 -14.03
C ARG A 343 0.59 0.94 -14.93
N PRO A 344 0.73 2.17 -14.43
CA PRO A 344 1.09 2.59 -13.06
C PRO A 344 0.06 2.18 -11.99
N ALA A 345 0.49 2.10 -10.72
CA ALA A 345 -0.37 1.68 -9.62
C ALA A 345 -1.53 2.67 -9.42
N ASP A 346 -2.69 2.14 -9.02
CA ASP A 346 -3.91 2.89 -8.65
C ASP A 346 -4.50 3.82 -9.72
N CYS A 347 -3.96 3.82 -10.95
CA CYS A 347 -4.42 4.66 -12.07
C CYS A 347 -4.63 6.12 -11.66
N SER A 348 -3.74 6.63 -10.79
CA SER A 348 -3.80 7.97 -10.19
C SER A 348 -5.13 8.32 -9.50
N GLY A 349 -5.98 7.33 -9.18
CA GLY A 349 -7.33 7.53 -8.66
C GLY A 349 -8.36 7.97 -9.72
N HIS A 350 -7.98 7.98 -10.99
CA HIS A 350 -8.77 8.53 -12.11
C HIS A 350 -8.99 7.52 -13.25
N GLY A 351 -8.90 6.23 -12.95
CA GLY A 351 -9.10 5.17 -13.92
C GLY A 351 -9.43 3.85 -13.27
N ASP A 352 -10.06 2.97 -14.05
CA ASP A 352 -10.33 1.60 -13.65
C ASP A 352 -9.19 0.69 -14.11
N CYS A 353 -8.82 -0.26 -13.25
CA CYS A 353 -7.78 -1.23 -13.57
C CYS A 353 -8.33 -2.40 -14.39
N VAL A 354 -8.07 -2.40 -15.71
CA VAL A 354 -8.56 -3.44 -16.62
C VAL A 354 -7.39 -4.20 -17.24
N ALA A 355 -7.28 -5.50 -16.93
CA ALA A 355 -6.18 -6.36 -17.36
C ALA A 355 -4.77 -5.80 -17.04
N GLY A 356 -4.66 -5.07 -15.93
CA GLY A 356 -3.44 -4.41 -15.45
C GLY A 356 -2.98 -3.20 -16.29
N ARG A 357 -3.89 -2.62 -17.09
CA ARG A 357 -3.74 -1.28 -17.69
C ARG A 357 -4.81 -0.36 -17.13
N CYS A 358 -4.48 0.92 -17.05
CA CYS A 358 -5.44 1.93 -16.63
C CYS A 358 -6.36 2.31 -17.78
N GLN A 359 -7.66 2.13 -17.57
CA GLN A 359 -8.71 2.68 -18.39
C GLN A 359 -9.18 3.97 -17.73
N CYS A 360 -8.79 5.12 -18.28
CA CYS A 360 -9.07 6.41 -17.66
C CYS A 360 -10.56 6.76 -17.70
N GLN A 361 -11.02 7.35 -16.59
CA GLN A 361 -12.33 7.95 -16.49
C GLN A 361 -12.39 9.21 -17.36
N GLU A 362 -13.61 9.67 -17.66
CA GLU A 362 -13.82 10.86 -18.50
C GLU A 362 -13.07 12.09 -17.92
N GLY A 363 -12.40 12.85 -18.80
CA GLY A 363 -11.59 13.99 -18.40
C GLY A 363 -10.16 13.65 -18.00
N TRP A 364 -9.75 12.38 -18.04
CA TRP A 364 -8.37 11.95 -17.74
C TRP A 364 -7.76 11.13 -18.87
N GLN A 365 -6.45 11.29 -19.04
CA GLN A 365 -5.64 10.60 -20.04
C GLN A 365 -4.24 10.30 -19.49
N GLY A 366 -3.40 9.72 -20.35
CA GLY A 366 -2.06 9.25 -19.98
C GLY A 366 -2.10 7.80 -19.51
N ALA A 367 -0.94 7.14 -19.52
CA ALA A 367 -0.85 5.74 -19.11
C ALA A 367 -1.23 5.51 -17.64
N ALA A 368 -1.10 6.56 -16.81
CA ALA A 368 -1.44 6.57 -15.39
C ALA A 368 -2.79 7.21 -15.07
N CYS A 369 -3.52 7.75 -16.06
CA CYS A 369 -4.65 8.65 -15.84
C CYS A 369 -4.31 9.85 -14.94
N ASP A 370 -3.07 10.35 -15.04
CA ASP A 370 -2.53 11.47 -14.27
C ASP A 370 -2.71 12.82 -14.98
N SER A 371 -3.12 12.79 -16.24
CA SER A 371 -3.18 13.97 -17.10
C SER A 371 -4.63 14.35 -17.36
N LEU A 372 -5.04 15.55 -16.98
CA LEU A 372 -6.39 16.05 -17.27
C LEU A 372 -6.54 16.32 -18.78
N VAL A 373 -7.57 15.75 -19.40
CA VAL A 373 -7.99 16.08 -20.77
C VAL A 373 -8.69 17.42 -20.75
N CYS A 374 -7.93 18.47 -21.00
CA CYS A 374 -8.48 19.81 -21.14
C CYS A 374 -9.10 19.90 -22.53
N SER A 375 -10.44 19.92 -22.63
CA SER A 375 -11.08 20.35 -23.88
C SER A 375 -10.64 21.78 -24.19
N PRO A 376 -10.27 22.14 -25.43
CA PRO A 376 -9.82 23.50 -25.77
C PRO A 376 -10.85 24.60 -25.44
N ALA A 377 -12.12 24.22 -25.27
CA ALA A 377 -13.20 25.10 -24.87
C ALA A 377 -13.28 25.34 -23.34
N ALA A 378 -12.58 24.54 -22.53
CA ALA A 378 -12.73 24.58 -21.09
C ALA A 378 -12.09 25.83 -20.48
N SER A 379 -10.87 26.24 -20.86
CA SER A 379 -10.15 27.34 -20.17
C SER A 379 -9.86 28.60 -20.98
N GLY A 380 -10.39 28.72 -22.21
CA GLY A 380 -10.19 29.89 -23.07
C GLY A 380 -8.70 30.25 -23.30
N PRO A 381 -8.40 31.38 -23.96
CA PRO A 381 -7.01 31.84 -24.14
C PRO A 381 -6.40 32.44 -22.86
N HIS A 382 -7.21 32.67 -21.82
CA HIS A 382 -6.80 33.38 -20.59
C HIS A 382 -6.96 32.53 -19.33
N GLY A 383 -6.85 31.20 -19.43
CA GLY A 383 -6.97 30.33 -18.27
C GLY A 383 -6.25 28.99 -18.41
N VAL A 384 -5.95 28.41 -17.26
CA VAL A 384 -5.40 27.06 -17.13
C VAL A 384 -6.48 26.16 -16.52
N CYS A 385 -6.74 25.02 -17.15
CA CYS A 385 -7.70 24.05 -16.62
C CYS A 385 -7.11 23.31 -15.40
N THR A 386 -7.92 23.15 -14.36
CA THR A 386 -7.57 22.47 -13.10
C THR A 386 -8.68 21.49 -12.73
N THR A 387 -8.43 20.64 -11.72
CA THR A 387 -9.43 19.69 -11.22
C THR A 387 -10.71 20.34 -10.68
N ASN A 388 -10.65 21.62 -10.30
CA ASN A 388 -11.78 22.39 -9.77
C ASN A 388 -12.40 23.34 -10.81
N GLY A 389 -12.10 23.16 -12.10
CA GLY A 389 -12.51 24.08 -13.18
C GLY A 389 -11.36 24.94 -13.67
N CYS A 390 -11.66 26.13 -14.21
CA CYS A 390 -10.65 26.96 -14.86
C CYS A 390 -10.09 28.02 -13.92
N LEU A 391 -8.77 28.04 -13.81
CA LEU A 391 -8.04 29.10 -13.15
C LEU A 391 -7.76 30.20 -14.18
N CYS A 392 -8.47 31.31 -14.08
CA CYS A 392 -8.33 32.43 -15.00
C CYS A 392 -7.13 33.30 -14.66
N ALA A 393 -6.51 33.87 -15.68
CA ALA A 393 -5.55 34.94 -15.54
C ALA A 393 -6.21 36.18 -14.92
N ALA A 394 -5.41 37.02 -14.25
CA ALA A 394 -5.89 38.26 -13.67
C ALA A 394 -6.62 39.13 -14.71
N GLY A 395 -7.76 39.70 -14.32
CA GLY A 395 -8.61 40.49 -15.24
C GLY A 395 -9.65 39.69 -16.01
N TRP A 396 -9.63 38.36 -15.90
CA TRP A 396 -10.54 37.44 -16.58
C TRP A 396 -11.33 36.58 -15.60
N ARG A 397 -12.54 36.20 -16.00
CA ARG A 397 -13.49 35.39 -15.22
C ARG A 397 -14.38 34.56 -16.15
N GLY A 398 -15.32 33.84 -15.53
CA GLY A 398 -16.26 32.95 -16.21
C GLY A 398 -15.75 31.51 -16.24
N GLU A 399 -16.63 30.57 -16.57
CA GLU A 399 -16.31 29.14 -16.55
C GLU A 399 -15.16 28.75 -17.49
N ASN A 400 -14.93 29.56 -18.53
CA ASN A 400 -13.87 29.38 -19.52
C ASN A 400 -12.92 30.56 -19.67
N CYS A 401 -12.86 31.45 -18.68
CA CYS A 401 -11.95 32.60 -18.68
C CYS A 401 -12.05 33.50 -19.93
N SER A 402 -13.23 33.54 -20.58
CA SER A 402 -13.47 34.37 -21.76
C SER A 402 -14.16 35.70 -21.43
N GLU A 403 -14.61 35.89 -20.19
CA GLU A 403 -15.23 37.14 -19.75
C GLU A 403 -14.22 38.02 -19.03
N LYS A 404 -14.26 39.32 -19.32
CA LYS A 404 -13.50 40.31 -18.55
C LYS A 404 -14.13 40.50 -17.17
N CYS A 405 -13.33 40.98 -16.21
CA CYS A 405 -13.88 41.47 -14.94
C CYS A 405 -14.98 42.52 -15.18
N LEU A 406 -15.98 42.54 -14.30
CA LEU A 406 -17.03 43.56 -14.35
C LEU A 406 -16.44 44.96 -14.11
N THR A 407 -17.13 45.99 -14.61
CA THR A 407 -16.71 47.38 -14.44
C THR A 407 -16.44 47.70 -12.97
N GLY A 408 -15.27 48.27 -12.70
CA GLY A 408 -14.83 48.61 -11.34
C GLY A 408 -14.09 47.48 -10.62
N TYR A 409 -13.97 46.28 -11.21
CA TYR A 409 -13.25 45.13 -10.64
C TYR A 409 -12.02 44.74 -11.49
N TYR A 410 -10.97 44.23 -10.86
CA TYR A 410 -9.74 43.78 -11.53
C TYR A 410 -8.95 42.76 -10.70
N GLY A 411 -7.87 42.24 -11.30
CA GLY A 411 -6.91 41.35 -10.63
C GLY A 411 -7.33 39.89 -10.58
N ASP A 412 -6.62 39.08 -9.78
CA ASP A 412 -6.89 37.65 -9.62
C ASP A 412 -8.30 37.40 -9.06
N GLY A 413 -9.08 36.57 -9.75
CA GLY A 413 -10.49 36.32 -9.46
C GLY A 413 -11.38 37.57 -9.43
N CYS A 414 -10.97 38.68 -10.06
CA CYS A 414 -11.67 39.98 -10.00
C CYS A 414 -11.94 40.47 -8.57
N ARG A 415 -11.02 40.21 -7.63
CA ARG A 415 -11.24 40.48 -6.20
C ARG A 415 -10.93 41.92 -5.77
N HIS A 416 -10.25 42.70 -6.62
CA HIS A 416 -9.89 44.09 -6.32
C HIS A 416 -10.87 45.05 -6.98
N THR A 417 -11.06 46.22 -6.37
CA THR A 417 -11.99 47.26 -6.84
C THR A 417 -11.35 48.63 -6.84
N CYS A 418 -11.81 49.52 -7.72
CA CYS A 418 -11.62 50.95 -7.53
C CYS A 418 -12.79 51.62 -6.82
N PHE A 419 -12.49 52.71 -6.13
CA PHE A 419 -13.40 53.44 -5.27
C PHE A 419 -14.18 54.51 -6.03
N ASN A 420 -15.23 55.01 -5.38
CA ASN A 420 -15.98 56.20 -5.82
C ASN A 420 -16.56 56.13 -7.24
N GLY A 421 -16.86 54.94 -7.75
CA GLY A 421 -17.47 54.75 -9.08
C GLY A 421 -16.48 54.86 -10.25
N ALA A 422 -15.18 54.74 -9.96
CA ALA A 422 -14.13 54.77 -10.98
C ALA A 422 -14.18 53.59 -11.96
N VAL A 423 -13.66 53.81 -13.16
CA VAL A 423 -13.52 52.78 -14.19
C VAL A 423 -12.15 52.12 -14.03
N CYS A 424 -12.14 50.83 -13.69
CA CYS A 424 -10.94 50.02 -13.58
C CYS A 424 -10.60 49.36 -14.92
N ASN A 425 -9.33 49.40 -15.31
CA ASN A 425 -8.79 48.54 -16.35
C ASN A 425 -8.65 47.11 -15.80
N HIS A 426 -9.31 46.15 -16.46
CA HIS A 426 -9.36 44.77 -15.99
C HIS A 426 -7.97 44.08 -16.00
N ASP A 427 -7.11 44.39 -16.97
CA ASP A 427 -5.83 43.69 -17.18
C ASP A 427 -4.74 44.11 -16.19
N ASN A 428 -4.64 45.41 -15.89
CA ASN A 428 -3.55 45.97 -15.09
C ASN A 428 -3.99 46.67 -13.80
N GLY A 429 -5.30 46.80 -13.57
CA GLY A 429 -5.84 47.43 -12.37
C GLY A 429 -5.70 48.94 -12.30
N HIS A 430 -5.34 49.61 -13.40
CA HIS A 430 -5.28 51.06 -13.45
C HIS A 430 -6.69 51.66 -13.37
N CYS A 431 -6.86 52.69 -12.53
CA CYS A 431 -8.16 53.26 -12.23
C CYS A 431 -8.26 54.66 -12.82
N THR A 432 -9.28 54.90 -13.65
CA THR A 432 -9.61 56.24 -14.14
C THR A 432 -10.61 56.88 -13.18
N CYS A 433 -10.14 57.88 -12.43
CA CYS A 433 -10.91 58.47 -11.34
C CYS A 433 -11.95 59.47 -11.86
N PRO A 434 -13.20 59.37 -11.39
CA PRO A 434 -14.24 60.33 -11.75
C PRO A 434 -13.92 61.71 -11.17
N SER A 435 -14.62 62.73 -11.68
CA SER A 435 -14.39 64.11 -11.24
C SER A 435 -14.47 64.25 -9.72
N GLY A 436 -13.49 64.94 -9.14
CA GLY A 436 -13.40 65.14 -7.69
C GLY A 436 -12.64 64.08 -6.92
N PHE A 437 -12.11 63.05 -7.56
CA PHE A 437 -11.34 62.00 -6.91
C PHE A 437 -9.99 61.73 -7.61
N HIS A 438 -9.00 61.28 -6.83
CA HIS A 438 -7.67 60.85 -7.27
C HIS A 438 -7.13 59.74 -6.36
N GLY A 439 -5.89 59.33 -6.61
CA GLY A 439 -5.25 58.18 -5.96
C GLY A 439 -5.16 57.00 -6.92
N ASN A 440 -4.37 55.98 -6.55
CA ASN A 440 -4.16 54.81 -7.41
C ASN A 440 -5.45 54.01 -7.62
N PHE A 441 -6.39 54.09 -6.66
CA PHE A 441 -7.68 53.41 -6.70
C PHE A 441 -8.85 54.38 -6.56
N CYS A 442 -8.60 55.69 -6.73
CA CYS A 442 -9.60 56.76 -6.64
C CYS A 442 -10.23 56.90 -5.25
N GLU A 443 -9.50 56.52 -4.21
CA GLU A 443 -9.93 56.53 -2.82
C GLU A 443 -9.86 57.92 -2.16
N GLN A 444 -9.20 58.89 -2.80
CA GLN A 444 -8.95 60.22 -2.26
C GLN A 444 -9.77 61.27 -3.00
N VAL A 445 -10.25 62.30 -2.30
CA VAL A 445 -10.89 63.48 -2.90
C VAL A 445 -9.82 64.43 -3.41
N CYS A 446 -10.09 65.18 -4.48
CA CYS A 446 -9.12 66.14 -5.03
C CYS A 446 -8.50 67.05 -3.96
N PRO A 447 -7.17 67.25 -4.01
CA PRO A 447 -6.52 68.18 -3.11
C PRO A 447 -6.99 69.62 -3.41
N ALA A 448 -6.86 70.50 -2.43
CA ALA A 448 -7.27 71.89 -2.58
C ALA A 448 -6.57 72.55 -3.78
N GLY A 449 -7.36 73.24 -4.60
CA GLY A 449 -6.87 73.91 -5.82
C GLY A 449 -7.01 73.07 -7.09
N LEU A 450 -7.41 71.80 -7.01
CA LEU A 450 -7.64 70.95 -8.18
C LEU A 450 -9.09 70.43 -8.24
N TYR A 451 -9.59 70.18 -9.45
CA TYR A 451 -10.91 69.62 -9.72
C TYR A 451 -10.93 68.80 -11.01
N GLY A 452 -12.09 68.23 -11.34
CA GLY A 452 -12.29 67.50 -12.60
C GLY A 452 -11.75 66.08 -12.58
N LEU A 453 -11.74 65.41 -13.75
CA LEU A 453 -11.38 64.00 -13.90
C LEU A 453 -9.94 63.76 -13.40
N SER A 454 -9.75 62.79 -12.49
CA SER A 454 -8.46 62.53 -11.85
C SER A 454 -7.77 63.77 -11.25
N CYS A 455 -8.52 64.82 -10.93
CA CYS A 455 -8.02 66.11 -10.43
C CYS A 455 -7.01 66.78 -11.36
N ALA A 456 -7.18 66.62 -12.67
CA ALA A 456 -6.24 67.13 -13.67
C ALA A 456 -6.39 68.64 -13.95
N GLU A 457 -7.43 69.30 -13.43
CA GLU A 457 -7.74 70.70 -13.71
C GLU A 457 -7.48 71.59 -12.49
N GLU A 458 -6.95 72.80 -12.72
CA GLU A 458 -6.62 73.77 -11.68
C GLU A 458 -7.74 74.79 -11.49
N CYS A 459 -8.06 75.10 -10.24
CA CYS A 459 -9.15 76.00 -9.89
C CYS A 459 -8.79 77.47 -10.14
N GLN A 460 -9.69 78.20 -10.79
CA GLN A 460 -9.54 79.63 -11.08
C GLN A 460 -10.35 80.48 -10.10
N CYS A 461 -10.08 80.34 -8.80
CA CYS A 461 -10.73 81.10 -7.73
C CYS A 461 -9.76 82.12 -7.13
N ASP A 462 -10.28 83.25 -6.63
CA ASP A 462 -9.48 84.18 -5.82
C ASP A 462 -8.95 83.47 -4.56
N ASP A 463 -7.70 83.78 -4.18
CA ASP A 463 -6.86 83.10 -3.15
C ASP A 463 -7.48 82.90 -1.76
N GLN A 464 -8.69 83.39 -1.54
CA GLN A 464 -9.37 83.37 -0.25
C GLN A 464 -10.36 82.20 -0.10
N CYS A 465 -10.78 81.50 -1.17
CA CYS A 465 -11.80 80.45 -1.08
C CYS A 465 -11.53 79.16 -1.90
N PRO A 466 -11.81 77.96 -1.35
CA PRO A 466 -11.66 76.70 -2.09
C PRO A 466 -12.76 76.51 -3.15
N CYS A 467 -12.39 75.86 -4.25
CA CYS A 467 -13.31 75.37 -5.28
C CYS A 467 -13.96 74.03 -4.88
N ASP A 468 -15.11 73.73 -5.49
CA ASP A 468 -15.73 72.40 -5.45
C ASP A 468 -14.86 71.39 -6.24
N PRO A 469 -14.38 70.30 -5.61
CA PRO A 469 -13.55 69.30 -6.29
C PRO A 469 -14.26 68.61 -7.46
N LEU A 470 -15.59 68.52 -7.48
CA LEU A 470 -16.34 67.90 -8.57
C LEU A 470 -16.48 68.83 -9.78
N THR A 471 -16.78 70.12 -9.54
CA THR A 471 -17.22 71.05 -10.60
C THR A 471 -16.27 72.22 -10.86
N GLY A 472 -15.30 72.47 -9.98
CA GLY A 472 -14.41 73.63 -10.05
C GLY A 472 -15.05 74.94 -9.60
N SER A 473 -16.31 74.91 -9.17
CA SER A 473 -17.06 76.12 -8.81
C SER A 473 -16.51 76.79 -7.54
N CYS A 474 -16.28 78.10 -7.60
CA CYS A 474 -15.73 78.86 -6.47
C CYS A 474 -16.79 79.16 -5.40
N ALA A 475 -16.42 78.99 -4.13
CA ALA A 475 -17.23 79.48 -3.03
C ALA A 475 -17.26 81.03 -3.03
N SER A 476 -18.44 81.63 -2.83
CA SER A 476 -18.59 83.08 -2.76
C SER A 476 -18.14 83.62 -1.40
N LEU A 477 -17.46 84.77 -1.39
CA LEU A 477 -17.13 85.53 -0.18
C LEU A 477 -18.35 86.29 0.32
N SER A 478 -18.85 85.94 1.50
CA SER A 478 -19.88 86.71 2.20
C SER A 478 -19.41 87.06 3.60
N GLY A 479 -19.11 88.34 3.85
CA GLY A 479 -18.71 88.83 5.18
C GLY A 479 -17.34 88.34 5.68
N GLY A 480 -16.36 88.19 4.79
CA GLY A 480 -14.99 87.75 5.15
C GLY A 480 -14.87 86.25 5.45
N ARG A 481 -15.89 85.45 5.14
CA ARG A 481 -15.86 83.98 5.21
C ARG A 481 -16.35 83.41 3.89
N CYS A 482 -15.67 82.38 3.39
CA CYS A 482 -16.15 81.62 2.24
C CYS A 482 -17.42 80.87 2.60
N SER A 483 -18.42 80.91 1.73
CA SER A 483 -19.55 79.98 1.81
C SER A 483 -18.98 78.57 1.80
N ALA A 484 -19.06 77.84 2.92
CA ALA A 484 -18.60 76.47 2.94
C ALA A 484 -19.43 75.68 1.93
N TRP A 485 -18.80 75.15 0.86
CA TRP A 485 -19.33 73.97 0.21
C TRP A 485 -19.56 72.97 1.33
N ARG A 486 -20.82 72.54 1.51
CA ARG A 486 -21.23 71.72 2.64
C ARG A 486 -20.33 70.49 2.61
N ARG A 487 -19.32 70.49 3.47
CA ARG A 487 -18.46 69.35 3.68
C ARG A 487 -19.38 68.29 4.25
N GLN A 488 -19.86 67.39 3.40
CA GLN A 488 -20.06 66.02 3.83
C GLN A 488 -18.63 65.48 4.08
N ALA A 489 -17.98 66.02 5.10
CA ALA A 489 -16.89 65.31 5.75
C ALA A 489 -17.58 64.05 6.24
N TYR A 490 -17.40 62.98 5.49
CA TYR A 490 -17.50 61.63 6.00
C TYR A 490 -16.45 61.58 7.11
N ARG A 491 -16.83 62.05 8.30
CA ARG A 491 -16.17 61.61 9.52
C ARG A 491 -16.42 60.12 9.49
N ASP A 492 -15.36 59.34 9.37
CA ASP A 492 -15.39 57.99 9.90
C ASP A 492 -15.77 58.13 11.38
N GLU A 493 -17.05 57.98 11.68
CA GLU A 493 -17.45 57.58 13.01
C GLU A 493 -16.86 56.17 13.20
N PRO A 494 -16.03 55.94 14.23
CA PRO A 494 -15.73 54.58 14.62
C PRO A 494 -17.08 53.94 14.98
N TYR A 495 -17.51 52.98 14.16
CA TYR A 495 -18.86 52.41 14.13
C TYR A 495 -19.25 51.60 15.38
N LEU A 496 -18.49 51.70 16.47
CA LEU A 496 -18.67 50.88 17.66
C LEU A 496 -18.39 51.72 18.89
N THR A 497 -19.42 51.89 19.73
CA THR A 497 -19.29 52.52 21.04
C THR A 497 -18.32 51.71 21.91
N GLU A 498 -17.68 52.32 22.92
CA GLU A 498 -16.77 51.59 23.82
C GLU A 498 -17.43 50.35 24.45
N GLN A 499 -18.75 50.38 24.64
CA GLN A 499 -19.53 49.23 25.09
C GLN A 499 -19.52 48.08 24.08
N THR A 500 -19.57 48.35 22.78
CA THR A 500 -19.53 47.28 21.76
C THR A 500 -18.13 46.67 21.64
N TRP A 501 -17.07 47.46 21.83
CA TRP A 501 -15.70 46.95 21.93
C TRP A 501 -15.49 46.04 23.13
N LEU A 502 -16.05 46.39 24.29
CA LEU A 502 -16.06 45.53 25.48
C LEU A 502 -16.82 44.22 25.24
N ILE A 503 -17.97 44.27 24.57
CA ILE A 503 -18.74 43.06 24.25
C ILE A 503 -17.99 42.15 23.27
N ILE A 504 -17.39 42.70 22.22
CA ILE A 504 -16.63 41.93 21.23
C ILE A 504 -15.38 41.31 21.87
N THR A 505 -14.66 42.05 22.70
CA THR A 505 -13.46 41.53 23.38
C THR A 505 -13.79 40.45 24.41
N VAL A 506 -14.86 40.63 25.20
CA VAL A 506 -15.33 39.62 26.16
C VAL A 506 -15.85 38.37 25.43
N THR A 507 -16.60 38.51 24.34
CA THR A 507 -17.08 37.34 23.57
C THR A 507 -15.94 36.58 22.90
N LEU A 508 -14.96 37.27 22.30
CA LEU A 508 -13.78 36.62 21.74
C LEU A 508 -12.92 35.93 22.81
N ALA A 509 -12.73 36.55 23.98
CA ALA A 509 -12.02 35.94 25.10
C ALA A 509 -12.75 34.71 25.65
N SER A 510 -14.08 34.75 25.71
CA SER A 510 -14.93 33.62 26.11
C SER A 510 -14.79 32.45 25.14
N LEU A 511 -14.81 32.72 23.82
CA LEU A 511 -14.65 31.70 22.79
C LEU A 511 -13.25 31.08 22.80
N LEU A 512 -12.21 31.87 23.10
CA LEU A 512 -10.84 31.38 23.28
C LEU A 512 -10.72 30.49 24.52
N LEU A 513 -11.33 30.87 25.64
CA LEU A 513 -11.41 30.06 26.85
C LEU A 513 -12.16 28.74 26.60
N ILE A 514 -13.29 28.78 25.89
CA ILE A 514 -14.03 27.58 25.52
C ILE A 514 -13.18 26.67 24.62
N ARG A 515 -12.47 27.23 23.62
CA ARG A 515 -11.54 26.45 22.80
C ARG A 515 -10.43 25.81 23.63
N LEU A 516 -9.83 26.54 24.56
CA LEU A 516 -8.81 26.02 25.47
C LEU A 516 -9.35 24.89 26.35
N VAL A 517 -10.55 25.04 26.91
CA VAL A 517 -11.21 24.00 27.70
C VAL A 517 -11.53 22.78 26.85
N VAL A 518 -12.03 22.94 25.61
CA VAL A 518 -12.27 21.82 24.68
C VAL A 518 -10.96 21.13 24.31
N HIS A 519 -9.87 21.89 24.10
CA HIS A 519 -8.56 21.33 23.80
C HIS A 519 -7.98 20.58 24.99
N PHE A 520 -8.17 21.10 26.21
CA PHE A 520 -7.78 20.44 27.45
C PHE A 520 -8.60 19.17 27.66
N LEU A 521 -9.93 19.22 27.51
CA LEU A 521 -10.81 18.05 27.58
C LEU A 521 -10.47 17.00 26.51
N ARG A 522 -10.12 17.40 25.27
CA ARG A 522 -9.61 16.48 24.22
C ARG A 522 -8.26 15.89 24.57
N ALA A 523 -7.36 16.66 25.20
CA ALA A 523 -6.08 16.16 25.69
C ALA A 523 -6.26 15.19 26.86
N SER A 524 -7.18 15.48 27.78
CA SER A 524 -7.57 14.60 28.89
C SER A 524 -8.29 13.34 28.40
N TRP A 525 -9.13 13.44 27.37
CA TRP A 525 -9.74 12.28 26.70
C TRP A 525 -8.71 11.46 25.93
N ARG A 526 -7.71 12.08 25.31
CA ARG A 526 -6.55 11.36 24.74
C ARG A 526 -5.74 10.65 25.82
N TRP A 527 -5.59 11.23 27.00
CA TRP A 527 -4.97 10.58 28.16
C TRP A 527 -5.82 9.43 28.74
N LEU A 528 -7.16 9.52 28.69
CA LEU A 528 -8.06 8.45 29.12
C LEU A 528 -8.23 7.33 28.06
N LEU A 529 -8.06 7.62 26.77
CA LEU A 529 -8.12 6.65 25.68
C LEU A 529 -6.75 5.98 25.37
N PHE A 530 -5.63 6.57 25.82
CA PHE A 530 -4.27 6.02 25.65
C PHE A 530 -3.53 5.80 26.98
N GLY A 531 -4.24 5.65 28.09
CA GLY A 531 -3.69 5.11 29.32
C GLY A 531 -3.80 3.59 29.34
N TYR A 532 -2.85 2.88 28.71
CA TYR A 532 -2.25 1.59 29.13
C TYR A 532 -1.45 0.97 27.97
N SER A 533 -0.16 1.32 27.89
CA SER A 533 0.92 0.39 27.52
C SER A 533 2.27 1.08 27.73
N TYR A 534 2.70 1.15 28.99
CA TYR A 534 4.12 1.13 29.30
C TYR A 534 4.51 -0.34 29.44
N THR A 535 5.15 -0.92 28.43
CA THR A 535 5.96 -2.12 28.62
C THR A 535 7.23 -1.70 29.35
N GLN A 536 7.36 -2.18 30.59
CA GLN A 536 8.57 -2.08 31.39
C GLN A 536 9.73 -2.75 30.65
N VAL A 537 10.81 -2.02 30.42
CA VAL A 537 12.13 -2.62 30.22
C VAL A 537 12.70 -2.89 31.61
N ALA A 538 12.94 -4.16 31.92
CA ALA A 538 13.55 -4.56 33.19
C ALA A 538 14.97 -4.00 33.29
N LEU A 539 15.21 -3.24 34.35
CA LEU A 539 16.52 -2.72 34.73
C LEU A 539 17.28 -3.80 35.53
N SER A 540 17.68 -4.88 34.86
CA SER A 540 18.61 -5.87 35.39
C SER A 540 19.53 -6.33 34.28
N ASP A 541 20.55 -5.50 33.97
CA ASP A 541 21.85 -5.92 33.41
C ASP A 541 22.79 -4.70 33.27
N LEU A 542 22.90 -3.90 34.34
CA LEU A 542 23.95 -2.89 34.49
C LEU A 542 24.71 -3.16 35.80
N LYS A 543 25.47 -4.25 35.82
CA LYS A 543 26.63 -4.40 36.70
C LYS A 543 27.74 -5.18 35.99
N GLY A 544 28.70 -4.40 35.48
CA GLY A 544 30.12 -4.73 35.51
C GLY A 544 30.61 -5.75 34.49
N GLU A 545 31.34 -5.28 33.48
CA GLU A 545 32.79 -5.48 33.50
C GLU A 545 33.49 -4.38 32.68
N ALA A 546 34.48 -3.79 33.32
CA ALA A 546 35.40 -2.82 32.75
C ALA A 546 36.48 -3.55 31.98
N LEU A 547 36.78 -3.13 30.74
CA LEU A 547 38.10 -3.31 30.14
C LEU A 547 38.44 -2.07 29.30
N THR A 548 39.23 -1.24 29.97
CA THR A 548 40.21 -0.25 29.54
C THR A 548 40.69 -0.23 28.07
N ALA A 549 40.77 1.01 27.57
CA ALA A 549 41.89 1.60 26.81
C ALA A 549 42.14 1.21 25.35
N ARG A 550 41.89 2.16 24.43
CA ARG A 550 42.92 3.02 23.81
C ARG A 550 42.31 3.86 22.68
N LEU A 551 42.21 5.16 22.90
CA LEU A 551 42.21 6.17 21.85
C LEU A 551 43.67 6.44 21.50
N LEU A 552 44.10 6.10 20.28
CA LEU A 552 45.27 6.65 19.62
C LEU A 552 45.14 6.42 18.11
N GLN A 553 45.19 7.54 17.37
CA GLN A 553 45.80 7.68 16.03
C GLN A 553 45.05 7.06 14.83
N LEU A 554 45.02 7.63 13.61
CA LEU A 554 45.76 8.71 12.95
C LEU A 554 45.02 9.04 11.63
N HIS A 555 45.11 10.32 11.24
CA HIS A 555 44.83 10.93 9.92
C HIS A 555 43.38 11.28 9.57
#